data_AF-A0A1V6BRM3-F1
#
_entry.id   AF-A0A1V6BRM3-F1
#
_cell.length_a   1.000
_cell.length_b   1.000
_cell.length_c   1.000
_cell.angle_alpha   90.00
_cell.angle_beta   90.00
_cell.angle_gamma   90.00
#
_symmetry.space_group_name_H-M   'P 1'
#
loop_
_entity.id
_entity.type
_entity.pdbx_description
1 polymer ?
#
loop_
_entity_poly.entity_id
_entity_poly.type
_entity_poly.pdbx_seq_one_letter_code
_entity_poly.pdbx_strand_id
1 'polypeptide(L)'
;MIFENAKNIDDANAVLEKYVEKHNNTYSRAINSTPEKVFKENNDVFEDLNKKDIESIENAFTKRAIRKVSKVNEISYKNKCFLIPKYKNCSLSNYEVEVRENPNKWIKIFYKDNILTKYDIGDIV
;
A
#
# COMPACT_ATOMS: atom_id res chain seq x y z
N MET A 1 26.88 -22.92 1.38
CA MET A 1 25.70 -22.12 0.95
C MET A 1 26.25 -21.10 -0.03
N ILE A 2 25.85 -21.14 -1.30
CA ILE A 2 26.30 -20.15 -2.28
C ILE A 2 25.43 -18.92 -2.07
N PHE A 3 26.04 -17.80 -1.67
CA PHE A 3 25.34 -16.52 -1.61
C PHE A 3 25.16 -16.03 -3.05
N GLU A 4 23.94 -16.12 -3.60
CA GLU A 4 23.60 -15.42 -4.85
C GLU A 4 23.71 -13.92 -4.56
N ASN A 5 24.77 -13.28 -5.05
CA ASN A 5 24.94 -11.84 -4.93
C ASN A 5 23.94 -11.14 -5.87
N ALA A 6 22.92 -10.51 -5.30
CA ALA A 6 21.99 -9.67 -6.04
C ALA A 6 22.70 -8.44 -6.60
N LYS A 7 22.42 -8.09 -7.86
CA LYS A 7 23.05 -6.94 -8.55
C LYS A 7 22.17 -5.69 -8.56
N ASN A 8 20.86 -5.86 -8.39
CA ASN A 8 19.87 -4.79 -8.31
C ASN A 8 18.74 -5.18 -7.34
N ILE A 9 17.78 -4.27 -7.12
CA ILE A 9 16.66 -4.47 -6.19
C ILE A 9 15.76 -5.64 -6.62
N ASP A 10 15.55 -5.83 -7.92
CA ASP A 10 14.69 -6.89 -8.44
C ASP A 10 15.32 -8.27 -8.21
N ASP A 11 16.62 -8.40 -8.47
CA ASP A 11 17.41 -9.59 -8.15
C ASP A 11 17.39 -9.89 -6.65
N ALA A 12 17.49 -8.85 -5.82
CA ALA A 12 17.45 -9.00 -4.36
C ALA A 12 16.09 -9.52 -3.88
N ASN A 13 15.01 -9.00 -4.45
CA ASN A 13 13.66 -9.48 -4.16
C ASN A 13 13.49 -10.94 -4.58
N ALA A 14 13.96 -11.33 -5.77
CA ALA A 14 13.89 -12.70 -6.26
C ALA A 14 14.72 -13.67 -5.39
N VAL A 15 15.91 -13.27 -4.96
CA VAL A 15 16.74 -14.07 -4.04
C VAL A 15 16.03 -14.23 -2.69
N LEU A 16 15.47 -13.16 -2.13
CA LEU A 16 14.72 -13.20 -0.87
C LEU A 16 13.51 -14.14 -0.96
N GLU A 17 12.76 -14.07 -2.05
CA GLU A 17 11.61 -14.95 -2.30
C GLU A 17 12.03 -16.43 -2.28
N LYS A 18 13.09 -16.81 -3.01
CA LYS A 18 13.64 -18.16 -2.98
C LYS A 18 14.03 -18.61 -1.56
N TYR A 19 14.62 -17.73 -0.76
CA TYR A 19 15.01 -18.06 0.62
C TYR A 19 13.80 -18.29 1.51
N VAL A 20 12.76 -17.47 1.38
CA VAL A 20 11.50 -17.61 2.12
C VAL A 20 10.81 -18.93 1.75
N GLU A 21 10.68 -19.21 0.45
CA GLU A 21 10.11 -20.48 -0.03
C GLU A 21 10.88 -21.68 0.50
N LYS A 22 12.21 -21.63 0.42
CA LYS A 22 13.07 -22.70 0.93
C LYS A 22 12.90 -22.88 2.43
N HIS A 23 12.87 -21.81 3.21
CA HIS A 23 12.67 -21.89 4.66
C HIS A 23 11.32 -22.54 4.98
N ASN A 24 10.25 -22.07 4.33
CA ASN A 24 8.88 -22.55 4.56
C ASN A 24 8.69 -24.03 4.19
N ASN A 25 9.47 -24.54 3.23
CA ASN A 25 9.45 -25.93 2.77
C ASN A 25 10.52 -26.83 3.41
N THR A 26 11.44 -26.28 4.20
CA THR A 26 12.47 -27.08 4.87
C THR A 26 11.92 -27.66 6.16
N TYR A 27 12.12 -28.96 6.36
CA TYR A 27 11.72 -29.64 7.58
C TYR A 27 12.47 -29.07 8.80
N SER A 28 11.71 -28.65 9.81
CA SER A 28 12.23 -28.16 11.08
C SER A 28 11.96 -29.17 12.18
N ARG A 29 13.03 -29.61 12.85
CA ARG A 29 12.93 -30.53 14.01
C ARG A 29 12.14 -29.93 15.17
N ALA A 30 12.16 -28.60 15.34
CA ALA A 30 11.48 -27.93 16.44
C ALA A 30 9.94 -28.04 16.37
N ILE A 31 9.40 -28.07 15.15
CA ILE A 31 7.96 -28.23 14.88
C ILE A 31 7.61 -29.59 14.27
N ASN A 32 8.60 -30.50 14.21
CA ASN A 32 8.49 -31.85 13.64
C ASN A 32 7.82 -31.89 12.24
N SER A 33 7.97 -30.82 11.45
CA SER A 33 7.26 -30.61 10.20
C SER A 33 7.89 -29.44 9.42
N THR A 34 7.32 -29.09 8.26
CA THR A 34 7.67 -27.84 7.56
C THR A 34 6.78 -26.70 8.08
N PRO A 35 7.28 -25.46 8.17
CA PRO A 35 6.46 -24.31 8.54
C PRO A 35 5.19 -24.18 7.67
N GLU A 36 5.31 -24.42 6.36
CA GLU A 36 4.17 -24.34 5.43
C GLU A 36 3.07 -25.36 5.76
N LYS A 37 3.45 -26.61 6.10
CA LYS A 37 2.48 -27.65 6.44
C LYS A 37 1.75 -27.31 7.73
N VAL A 38 2.47 -26.90 8.77
CA VAL A 38 1.86 -26.50 10.06
C VAL A 38 0.91 -25.33 9.86
N PHE A 39 1.30 -24.36 9.04
CA PHE A 39 0.47 -23.20 8.76
C PHE A 39 -0.82 -23.56 8.02
N LYS A 40 -0.75 -24.40 6.98
CA LYS A 40 -1.92 -24.85 6.21
C LYS A 40 -2.90 -25.71 7.01
N GLU A 41 -2.40 -26.47 7.98
CA GLU A 41 -3.21 -27.35 8.83
C GLU A 41 -3.89 -26.60 9.99
N ASN A 42 -3.50 -25.35 10.27
CA ASN A 42 -4.15 -24.50 11.27
C ASN A 42 -5.15 -23.54 10.59
N ASN A 43 -6.45 -23.76 10.84
CA ASN A 43 -7.51 -22.98 10.19
C ASN A 43 -7.80 -21.61 10.84
N ASP A 44 -7.28 -21.33 12.03
CA ASP A 44 -7.65 -20.15 12.84
C ASP A 44 -6.43 -19.28 13.26
N VAL A 45 -5.41 -19.17 12.41
CA VAL A 45 -4.19 -18.39 12.76
C VAL A 45 -4.37 -16.88 12.56
N PHE A 46 -5.37 -16.48 11.77
CA PHE A 46 -5.65 -15.07 11.49
C PHE A 46 -7.08 -14.71 11.84
N GLU A 47 -7.23 -13.54 12.44
CA GLU A 47 -8.51 -12.87 12.52
C GLU A 47 -8.77 -12.14 11.21
N ASP A 48 -10.01 -12.24 10.71
CA ASP A 48 -10.45 -11.41 9.61
C ASP A 48 -10.35 -9.93 10.02
N LEU A 49 -9.50 -9.19 9.29
CA LEU A 49 -9.39 -7.76 9.52
C LEU A 49 -10.69 -7.07 9.11
N ASN A 50 -11.25 -6.29 10.03
CA ASN A 50 -12.36 -5.44 9.69
C ASN A 50 -11.90 -4.31 8.73
N LYS A 51 -12.84 -3.68 8.03
CA LYS A 51 -12.53 -2.61 7.05
C LYS A 51 -11.73 -1.45 7.63
N LYS A 52 -11.95 -1.11 8.90
CA LYS A 52 -11.28 0.01 9.58
C LYS A 52 -9.80 -0.30 9.84
N ASP A 53 -9.49 -1.54 10.19
CA ASP A 53 -8.12 -1.98 10.42
C ASP A 53 -7.35 -2.01 9.09
N ILE A 54 -7.98 -2.52 8.03
CA ILE A 54 -7.40 -2.48 6.67
C ILE A 54 -7.07 -1.05 6.27
N GLU A 55 -8.00 -0.11 6.45
CA GLU A 55 -7.77 1.29 6.10
C GLU A 55 -6.66 1.94 6.94
N SER A 56 -6.59 1.61 8.23
CA SER A 56 -5.54 2.10 9.14
C SER A 56 -4.16 1.60 8.72
N ILE A 57 -4.06 0.32 8.38
CA ILE A 57 -2.84 -0.31 7.85
C ILE A 57 -2.46 0.34 6.52
N GLU A 58 -3.38 0.45 5.57
CA GLU A 58 -3.13 1.12 4.28
C GLU A 58 -2.59 2.54 4.48
N ASN A 59 -3.20 3.31 5.38
CA ASN A 59 -2.80 4.69 5.67
C ASN A 59 -1.41 4.78 6.31
N ALA A 60 -0.95 3.75 7.03
CA ALA A 60 0.38 3.72 7.63
C ALA A 60 1.50 3.59 6.57
N PHE A 61 1.22 2.93 5.45
CA PHE A 61 2.18 2.72 4.36
C PHE A 61 2.08 3.75 3.23
N THR A 62 1.22 4.75 3.36
CA THR A 62 1.05 5.78 2.33
C THR A 62 2.11 6.87 2.40
N LYS A 63 2.53 7.36 1.23
CA LYS A 63 3.26 8.62 1.11
C LYS A 63 2.27 9.77 1.26
N ARG A 64 2.61 10.76 2.09
CA ARG A 64 1.73 11.90 2.40
C ARG A 64 2.29 13.19 1.83
N ALA A 65 1.40 14.05 1.36
CA ALA A 65 1.76 15.38 0.90
C ALA A 65 0.60 16.36 1.07
N ILE A 66 0.89 17.55 1.59
CA ILE A 66 -0.08 18.65 1.59
C ILE A 66 0.01 19.37 0.24
N ARG A 67 -1.15 19.67 -0.36
CA ARG A 67 -1.26 20.41 -1.62
C ARG A 67 -2.31 21.50 -1.50
N LYS A 68 -1.95 22.69 -1.96
CA LYS A 68 -2.90 23.79 -2.13
C LYS A 68 -3.71 23.57 -3.40
N VAL A 69 -5.03 23.64 -3.27
CA VAL A 69 -5.97 23.52 -4.38
C VAL A 69 -5.94 24.80 -5.21
N SER A 70 -5.83 24.63 -6.52
CA SER A 70 -5.80 25.72 -7.49
C SER A 70 -7.14 26.47 -7.57
N LYS A 71 -7.15 27.60 -8.26
CA LYS A 71 -8.38 28.39 -8.45
C LYS A 71 -9.49 27.60 -9.17
N VAL A 72 -9.11 26.65 -10.03
CA VAL A 72 -10.01 25.78 -10.80
C VAL A 72 -10.34 24.46 -10.07
N ASN A 73 -10.06 24.38 -8.77
CA ASN A 73 -10.36 23.23 -7.93
C ASN A 73 -9.55 21.97 -8.29
N GLU A 74 -8.29 22.12 -8.68
CA GLU A 74 -7.39 21.01 -9.03
C GLU A 74 -6.12 21.02 -8.18
N ILE A 75 -5.43 19.88 -8.11
CA ILE A 75 -4.06 19.80 -7.58
C ILE A 75 -3.13 19.13 -8.58
N SER A 76 -1.84 19.47 -8.52
CA SER A 76 -0.79 18.75 -9.22
C SER A 76 0.02 17.88 -8.26
N TYR A 77 0.18 16.60 -8.60
CA TYR A 77 0.96 15.63 -7.83
C TYR A 77 1.61 14.62 -8.78
N LYS A 78 2.93 14.43 -8.68
CA LYS A 78 3.73 13.54 -9.54
C LYS A 78 3.44 13.71 -11.04
N ASN A 79 3.48 14.95 -11.52
CA ASN A 79 3.22 15.32 -12.92
C ASN A 79 1.83 14.96 -13.45
N LYS A 80 0.87 14.62 -12.56
CA LYS A 80 -0.55 14.42 -12.88
C LYS A 80 -1.38 15.52 -12.22
N CYS A 81 -2.48 15.91 -12.86
CA CYS A 81 -3.47 16.82 -12.29
C CYS A 81 -4.72 16.05 -11.87
N PHE A 82 -5.25 16.39 -10.71
CA PHE A 82 -6.43 15.73 -10.12
C PHE A 82 -7.49 16.77 -9.77
N LEU A 83 -8.73 16.52 -10.22
CA LEU A 83 -9.88 17.40 -9.96
C LEU A 83 -10.45 17.16 -8.56
N ILE A 84 -10.39 18.14 -7.69
CA ILE A 84 -10.89 18.02 -6.33
C ILE A 84 -12.42 18.12 -6.32
N PRO A 85 -13.16 17.17 -5.70
CA PRO A 85 -14.60 17.32 -5.50
C PRO A 85 -14.92 18.48 -4.54
N LYS A 86 -16.17 18.95 -4.58
CA LYS A 86 -16.67 19.91 -3.58
C LYS A 86 -16.83 19.22 -2.23
N TYR A 87 -16.55 19.94 -1.15
CA TYR A 87 -16.84 19.50 0.22
C TYR A 87 -18.05 20.25 0.74
N LYS A 88 -19.12 19.52 1.11
CA LYS A 88 -20.41 20.12 1.55
C LYS A 88 -20.93 21.19 0.58
N ASN A 89 -20.89 20.90 -0.73
CA ASN A 89 -21.27 21.81 -1.83
C ASN A 89 -20.40 23.07 -1.99
N CYS A 90 -19.32 23.22 -1.22
CA CYS A 90 -18.36 24.31 -1.37
C CYS A 90 -17.13 23.87 -2.17
N SER A 91 -16.63 24.75 -3.04
CA SER A 91 -15.31 24.56 -3.67
C SER A 91 -14.22 24.66 -2.60
N LEU A 92 -13.17 23.85 -2.78
CA LEU A 92 -11.97 23.90 -1.94
C LEU A 92 -10.87 24.76 -2.59
N SER A 93 -11.22 25.59 -3.57
CA SER A 93 -10.31 26.54 -4.21
C SER A 93 -9.54 27.37 -3.17
N ASN A 94 -8.21 27.38 -3.29
CA ASN A 94 -7.26 28.02 -2.36
C ASN A 94 -7.12 27.40 -0.97
N TYR A 95 -7.83 26.31 -0.65
CA TYR A 95 -7.62 25.54 0.57
C TYR A 95 -6.51 24.50 0.39
N GLU A 96 -6.04 23.93 1.51
CA GLU A 96 -5.11 22.82 1.50
C GLU A 96 -5.83 21.48 1.66
N VAL A 97 -5.35 20.47 0.94
CA VAL A 97 -5.80 19.08 1.03
C VAL A 97 -4.60 18.17 1.28
N GLU A 98 -4.84 17.05 1.95
CA GLU A 98 -3.84 15.99 2.13
C GLU A 98 -3.99 14.95 1.02
N VAL A 99 -2.89 14.67 0.34
CA VAL A 99 -2.75 13.60 -0.63
C VAL A 99 -2.09 12.42 0.07
N ARG A 100 -2.74 11.26 0.05
CA ARG A 100 -2.15 9.98 0.48
C ARG A 100 -2.01 9.07 -0.72
N GLU A 101 -0.80 8.61 -0.99
CA GLU A 101 -0.49 7.72 -2.10
C GLU A 101 -0.06 6.36 -1.58
N ASN A 102 -0.71 5.29 -2.05
CA ASN A 102 -0.14 3.96 -2.03
C ASN A 102 0.64 3.77 -3.34
N PRO A 103 1.98 3.63 -3.28
CA PRO A 103 2.83 3.62 -4.47
C PRO A 103 2.31 2.69 -5.57
N ASN A 104 2.15 3.23 -6.78
CA ASN A 104 1.73 2.50 -7.99
C ASN A 104 0.36 1.80 -7.87
N LYS A 105 -0.47 2.17 -6.90
CA LYS A 105 -1.81 1.58 -6.72
C LYS A 105 -2.90 2.65 -6.80
N TRP A 106 -2.86 3.61 -5.88
CA TRP A 106 -3.91 4.62 -5.79
C TRP A 106 -3.43 5.90 -5.09
N ILE A 107 -4.19 6.98 -5.29
CA ILE A 107 -4.11 8.24 -4.57
C ILE A 107 -5.47 8.54 -3.94
N LYS A 108 -5.50 8.80 -2.63
CA LYS A 108 -6.68 9.29 -1.90
C LYS A 108 -6.46 10.76 -1.53
N ILE A 109 -7.49 11.57 -1.68
CA ILE A 109 -7.48 12.98 -1.28
C ILE A 109 -8.33 13.14 -0.03
N PHE A 110 -7.78 13.85 0.96
CA PHE A 110 -8.43 14.11 2.24
C PHE A 110 -8.57 15.62 2.48
N TYR A 111 -9.66 15.98 3.15
CA TYR A 111 -9.85 17.31 3.72
C TYR A 111 -10.44 17.17 5.12
N LYS A 112 -9.77 17.72 6.13
CA LYS A 112 -10.14 17.56 7.55
C LYS A 112 -10.41 16.10 7.91
N ASP A 113 -9.46 15.23 7.59
CA ASP A 113 -9.51 13.77 7.81
C ASP A 113 -10.64 13.01 7.11
N ASN A 114 -11.44 13.67 6.27
CA ASN A 114 -12.47 13.02 5.47
C ASN A 114 -11.93 12.71 4.07
N ILE A 115 -12.12 11.47 3.60
CA ILE A 115 -11.84 11.10 2.22
C ILE A 115 -12.80 11.86 1.30
N LEU A 116 -12.24 12.63 0.36
CA LEU A 116 -13.00 13.30 -0.69
C LEU A 116 -13.17 12.41 -1.92
N THR A 117 -12.08 11.75 -2.33
CA THR A 117 -12.05 10.92 -3.53
C THR A 117 -10.84 9.98 -3.51
N LYS A 118 -10.90 8.94 -4.34
CA LYS A 118 -9.83 8.00 -4.61
C LYS A 118 -9.63 7.91 -6.13
N TYR A 119 -8.38 7.99 -6.56
CA TYR A 119 -7.95 7.72 -7.93
C TYR A 119 -7.12 6.45 -7.94
N ASP A 120 -7.52 5.46 -8.72
CA ASP A 120 -6.66 4.32 -9.01
C ASP A 120 -5.62 4.75 -10.06
N ILE A 121 -4.34 4.51 -9.76
CA ILE A 121 -3.19 4.92 -10.58
C ILE A 121 -2.30 3.73 -10.99
N GLY A 122 -2.71 2.52 -10.61
CA GLY A 122 -2.06 1.29 -11.06
C GLY A 122 -2.06 1.18 -12.58
N ASP A 123 -1.05 0.51 -13.10
CA ASP A 123 -0.85 0.37 -14.55
C ASP A 123 -2.13 -0.17 -15.21
N ILE A 124 -2.60 0.57 -16.21
CA ILE A 124 -3.37 -0.02 -17.30
C ILE A 124 -2.35 -0.91 -18.01
N VAL A 125 -2.36 -2.20 -17.69
CA VAL A 125 -1.76 -3.24 -18.55
C VAL A 125 -2.81 -3.64 -19.57
#